data_AF-A0A9W9SHB4-F1
#
_entry.id   AF-A0A9W9SHB4-F1
#
_cell.length_a   1.000
_cell.length_b   1.000
_cell.length_c   1.000
_cell.angle_alpha   90.00
_cell.angle_beta   90.00
_cell.angle_gamma   90.00
#
_symmetry.space_group_name_H-M   'P 1'
#
loop_
_entity.id
_entity.type
_entity.pdbx_description
1 polymer ?
#
loop_
_entity_poly.entity_id
_entity_poly.type
_entity_poly.pdbx_seq_one_letter_code
_entity_poly.pdbx_strand_id
1 'polypeptide(L)'
;MGPETFLIGHALSNDFKVLGIYHHKIIETAILTTSNAVFPDRKPTRTWALKDLTQTFIGEKIQAGQDGHSALEDARATRPVLLWCLEHQQRLRDWGVATRRQLEGLPPLTSNSADEDVQNDASTSVISSLPAHDSRFDDLKVRIDKEKESPGYASSTPHCQKGTDARTVQRGPASNNSTLNPEWTIDPDSVQTDTQTSHKNGW
;
A
#
# COMPACT_ATOMS: atom_id res chain seq x y z
N MET A 1 -2.05 17.54 7.46
CA MET A 1 -1.46 16.49 8.31
C MET A 1 -0.33 17.08 9.11
N GLY A 2 -0.15 16.67 10.36
CA GLY A 2 0.93 17.17 11.20
C GLY A 2 2.25 16.43 10.92
N PRO A 3 3.40 16.99 11.33
CA PRO A 3 4.70 16.34 11.18
C PRO A 3 4.82 15.04 12.00
N GLU A 4 3.98 14.86 13.03
CA GLU A 4 3.95 13.67 13.89
C GLU A 4 2.98 12.58 13.41
N THR A 5 2.19 12.84 12.37
CA THR A 5 1.25 11.86 11.82
C THR A 5 2.02 10.78 11.05
N PHE A 6 1.67 9.50 11.19
CA PHE A 6 2.18 8.45 10.30
C PHE A 6 1.21 8.23 9.13
N LEU A 7 1.74 8.23 7.91
CA LEU A 7 1.00 7.83 6.72
C LEU A 7 1.13 6.33 6.52
N ILE A 8 0.01 5.63 6.46
CA ILE A 8 -0.05 4.20 6.22
C ILE A 8 -0.66 3.97 4.85
N GLY A 9 -0.06 3.09 4.05
CA GLY A 9 -0.57 2.79 2.72
C GLY A 9 0.09 1.58 2.06
N HIS A 10 -0.27 1.37 0.80
CA HIS A 10 0.26 0.32 -0.05
C HIS A 10 0.57 0.91 -1.43
N ALA A 11 1.81 0.79 -1.91
CA ALA A 11 2.26 1.33 -3.21
C ALA A 11 2.07 2.86 -3.34
N LEU A 12 2.38 3.63 -2.30
CA LEU A 12 2.04 5.06 -2.13
C LEU A 12 2.75 6.02 -3.09
N SER A 13 3.73 5.55 -3.86
CA SER A 13 4.52 6.42 -4.76
C SER A 13 3.65 7.20 -5.74
N ASN A 14 2.63 6.55 -6.31
CA ASN A 14 1.71 7.22 -7.22
C ASN A 14 0.79 8.20 -6.48
N ASP A 15 0.27 7.81 -5.31
CA ASP A 15 -0.59 8.67 -4.49
C ASP A 15 0.11 9.96 -4.11
N PHE A 16 1.36 9.88 -3.65
CA PHE A 16 2.15 11.07 -3.32
C PHE A 16 2.43 11.96 -4.53
N LYS A 17 2.71 11.36 -5.69
CA LYS A 17 2.93 12.11 -6.92
C LYS A 17 1.67 12.87 -7.36
N VAL A 18 0.52 12.21 -7.31
CA VAL A 18 -0.77 12.80 -7.73
C VAL A 18 -1.23 13.87 -6.74
N LEU A 19 -1.09 13.61 -5.44
CA LEU A 19 -1.50 14.55 -4.38
C LEU A 19 -0.50 15.71 -4.20
N GLY A 20 0.72 15.61 -4.72
CA GLY A 20 1.77 16.60 -4.52
C GLY A 20 2.23 16.69 -3.06
N ILE A 21 2.16 15.58 -2.31
CA ILE A 21 2.49 15.53 -0.89
C ILE A 21 3.86 14.87 -0.71
N TYR A 22 4.68 15.48 0.16
CA TYR A 22 5.87 14.87 0.70
C TYR A 22 5.74 14.76 2.22
N HIS A 23 6.00 13.57 2.77
CA HIS A 23 5.91 13.31 4.19
C HIS A 23 6.99 12.31 4.61
N HIS A 24 7.58 12.49 5.79
CA HIS A 24 8.75 11.70 6.20
C HIS A 24 8.40 10.46 7.04
N LYS A 25 7.21 10.43 7.66
CA LYS A 25 6.74 9.32 8.49
C LYS A 25 5.76 8.45 7.70
N ILE A 26 6.30 7.52 6.91
CA ILE A 26 5.53 6.63 6.04
C ILE A 26 5.76 5.18 6.46
N ILE A 27 4.66 4.43 6.54
CA ILE A 27 4.65 2.97 6.73
C ILE A 27 3.97 2.35 5.52
N GLU A 28 4.73 1.65 4.70
CA GLU A 28 4.26 1.08 3.44
C GLU A 28 4.26 -0.45 3.49
N THR A 29 3.06 -1.04 3.37
CA THR A 29 2.88 -2.51 3.43
C THR A 29 3.53 -3.23 2.25
N ALA A 30 3.62 -2.59 1.09
CA ALA A 30 4.33 -3.13 -0.07
C ALA A 30 5.83 -3.34 0.23
N ILE A 31 6.48 -2.38 0.90
CA ILE A 31 7.89 -2.49 1.32
C ILE A 31 8.05 -3.55 2.41
N LEU A 32 7.18 -3.54 3.43
CA LEU A 32 7.24 -4.50 4.54
C LEU A 32 7.17 -5.95 4.06
N THR A 33 6.29 -6.25 3.11
CA THR A 33 6.13 -7.61 2.58
C THR A 33 7.20 -7.94 1.55
N THR A 34 7.58 -6.98 0.72
CA THR A 34 8.52 -7.20 -0.38
C THR A 34 9.96 -7.19 0.10
N SER A 35 10.46 -6.02 0.47
CA SER A 35 11.86 -5.83 0.83
C SER A 35 12.17 -6.44 2.19
N ASN A 36 11.29 -6.27 3.18
CA ASN A 36 11.67 -6.71 4.54
C ASN A 36 11.43 -8.21 4.76
N ALA A 37 10.40 -8.80 4.16
CA ALA A 37 10.07 -10.22 4.35
C ALA A 37 10.64 -11.12 3.25
N VAL A 38 10.33 -10.85 1.98
CA VAL A 38 10.71 -11.76 0.87
C VAL A 38 12.15 -11.53 0.39
N PHE A 39 12.60 -10.28 0.32
CA PHE A 39 13.91 -9.90 -0.22
C PHE A 39 14.77 -9.06 0.76
N PRO A 40 15.01 -9.52 2.01
CA PRO A 40 15.70 -8.73 3.03
C PRO A 40 17.12 -8.31 2.63
N ASP A 41 17.82 -9.17 1.89
CA ASP A 41 19.24 -8.99 1.58
C ASP A 41 19.51 -8.65 0.10
N ARG A 42 18.47 -8.31 -0.68
CA ARG A 42 18.64 -8.01 -2.11
C ARG A 42 17.55 -7.11 -2.68
N LYS A 43 17.82 -6.57 -3.87
CA LYS A 43 16.83 -5.77 -4.60
C LYS A 43 15.58 -6.63 -4.91
N PRO A 44 14.37 -6.13 -4.63
CA PRO A 44 13.16 -6.87 -4.94
C PRO A 44 12.93 -7.01 -6.43
N THR A 45 12.48 -8.19 -6.85
CA THR A 45 12.19 -8.50 -8.26
C THR A 45 10.72 -8.32 -8.62
N ARG A 46 9.84 -8.24 -7.62
CA ARG A 46 8.41 -7.99 -7.74
C ARG A 46 7.86 -7.42 -6.43
N THR A 47 6.65 -6.88 -6.50
CA THR A 47 5.82 -6.56 -5.34
C THR A 47 4.59 -7.48 -5.29
N TRP A 48 3.86 -7.46 -4.18
CA TRP A 48 2.56 -8.14 -4.04
C TRP A 48 1.45 -7.10 -4.01
N ALA A 49 0.35 -7.37 -4.72
CA ALA A 49 -0.79 -6.46 -4.72
C ALA A 49 -1.52 -6.51 -3.38
N LEU A 50 -2.12 -5.39 -2.98
CA LEU A 50 -2.89 -5.31 -1.73
C LEU A 50 -3.94 -6.42 -1.65
N LYS A 51 -4.70 -6.67 -2.72
CA LYS A 51 -5.71 -7.75 -2.76
C LYS A 51 -5.16 -9.14 -2.44
N ASP A 52 -3.94 -9.45 -2.89
CA ASP A 52 -3.31 -10.75 -2.66
C ASP A 52 -2.87 -10.87 -1.20
N LEU A 53 -2.32 -9.79 -0.64
CA LEU A 53 -1.92 -9.71 0.77
C LEU A 53 -3.12 -9.73 1.70
N THR A 54 -4.19 -9.01 1.39
CA THR A 54 -5.45 -9.02 2.16
C THR A 54 -6.07 -10.40 2.15
N GLN A 55 -6.09 -11.09 1.00
CA GLN A 55 -6.59 -12.46 0.93
C GLN A 55 -5.70 -13.43 1.71
N THR A 56 -4.38 -13.28 1.64
CA THR A 56 -3.41 -14.20 2.26
C THR A 56 -3.37 -14.02 3.78
N PHE A 57 -3.29 -12.78 4.27
CA PHE A 57 -3.11 -12.50 5.68
C PHE A 57 -4.41 -12.30 6.43
N ILE A 58 -5.44 -11.72 5.79
CA ILE A 58 -6.72 -11.36 6.43
C ILE A 58 -7.87 -12.31 6.00
N GLY A 59 -7.68 -13.08 4.93
CA GLY A 59 -8.70 -13.98 4.40
C GLY A 59 -9.83 -13.25 3.65
N GLU A 60 -9.65 -11.96 3.32
CA GLU A 60 -10.69 -11.12 2.72
C GLU A 60 -10.41 -10.81 1.26
N LYS A 61 -11.48 -10.76 0.46
CA LYS A 61 -11.44 -10.32 -0.93
C LYS A 61 -11.81 -8.85 -1.00
N ILE A 62 -10.97 -8.08 -1.68
CA ILE A 62 -11.19 -6.67 -1.97
C ILE A 62 -11.06 -6.43 -3.47
N GLN A 63 -11.47 -5.27 -3.97
CA GLN A 63 -11.34 -4.88 -5.38
C GLN A 63 -12.04 -5.87 -6.34
N ALA A 64 -13.15 -6.46 -5.89
CA ALA A 64 -13.87 -7.49 -6.65
C ALA A 64 -14.81 -6.92 -7.75
N GLY A 65 -15.07 -5.62 -7.72
CA GLY A 65 -15.93 -4.92 -8.68
C GLY A 65 -15.25 -4.66 -10.04
N GLN A 66 -16.04 -4.23 -11.02
CA GLN A 66 -15.57 -3.86 -12.36
C GLN A 66 -15.34 -2.35 -12.53
N ASP A 67 -15.78 -1.54 -11.56
CA ASP A 67 -15.78 -0.07 -11.63
C ASP A 67 -14.44 0.58 -11.25
N GLY A 68 -13.35 -0.19 -11.29
CA GLY A 68 -12.05 0.22 -10.76
C GLY A 68 -11.94 0.08 -9.25
N HIS A 69 -10.83 0.57 -8.68
CA HIS A 69 -10.55 0.42 -7.25
C HIS A 69 -11.13 1.59 -6.44
N SER A 70 -11.57 1.30 -5.23
CA SER A 70 -12.02 2.31 -4.27
C SER A 70 -10.89 2.65 -3.31
N ALA A 71 -10.44 3.92 -3.31
CA ALA A 71 -9.42 4.38 -2.36
C ALA A 71 -9.82 4.17 -0.89
N LEU A 72 -11.12 4.23 -0.58
CA LEU A 72 -11.64 3.94 0.76
C LEU A 72 -11.50 2.46 1.11
N GLU A 73 -11.78 1.56 0.17
CA GLU A 73 -11.60 0.12 0.35
C GLU A 73 -10.12 -0.21 0.57
N ASP A 74 -9.24 0.35 -0.27
CA ASP A 74 -7.79 0.15 -0.18
C ASP A 74 -7.20 0.65 1.14
N ALA A 75 -7.61 1.84 1.59
CA ALA A 75 -7.19 2.38 2.89
C ALA A 75 -7.67 1.49 4.06
N ARG A 76 -8.92 1.01 3.99
CA ARG A 76 -9.50 0.11 5.01
C ARG A 76 -8.82 -1.26 5.02
N ALA A 77 -8.44 -1.79 3.86
CA ALA A 77 -7.78 -3.08 3.73
C ALA A 77 -6.30 -3.04 4.11
N THR A 78 -5.63 -1.90 3.92
CA THR A 78 -4.22 -1.73 4.25
C THR A 78 -3.96 -1.83 5.76
N ARG A 79 -4.83 -1.20 6.58
CA ARG A 79 -4.69 -1.18 8.04
C ARG A 79 -4.57 -2.59 8.65
N PRO A 80 -5.51 -3.54 8.44
CA PRO A 80 -5.43 -4.86 9.03
C PRO A 80 -4.25 -5.67 8.48
N VAL A 81 -3.89 -5.52 7.20
CA VAL A 81 -2.68 -6.13 6.63
C VAL A 81 -1.42 -5.67 7.37
N LEU A 82 -1.30 -4.37 7.66
CA LEU A 82 -0.18 -3.83 8.42
C LEU A 82 -0.15 -4.38 9.85
N LEU A 83 -1.28 -4.36 10.55
CA LEU A 83 -1.38 -4.86 11.91
C LEU A 83 -0.99 -6.34 11.99
N TRP A 84 -1.48 -7.15 11.05
CA TRP A 84 -1.10 -8.56 10.96
C TRP A 84 0.42 -8.74 10.84
N CYS A 85 1.06 -7.95 9.96
CA CYS A 85 2.51 -7.99 9.77
C CYS A 85 3.28 -7.64 11.05
N LEU A 86 2.79 -6.68 11.83
CA LEU A 86 3.43 -6.25 13.08
C LEU A 86 3.23 -7.26 14.22
N GLU A 87 2.06 -7.87 14.31
CA GLU A 87 1.71 -8.85 15.35
C GLU A 87 2.30 -10.25 15.09
N HIS A 88 2.50 -10.61 13.82
CA HIS A 88 2.90 -11.96 13.40
C HIS A 88 4.26 -11.99 12.70
N GLN A 89 5.25 -11.30 13.26
CA GLN A 89 6.57 -11.13 12.63
C GLN A 89 7.25 -12.46 12.24
N GLN A 90 7.12 -13.52 13.05
CA GLN A 90 7.68 -14.83 12.69
C GLN A 90 6.97 -15.43 11.48
N ARG A 91 5.64 -15.38 11.44
CA ARG A 91 4.86 -15.90 10.30
C ARG A 91 5.13 -15.10 9.03
N LEU A 92 5.30 -13.79 9.16
CA LEU A 92 5.71 -12.93 8.05
C LEU A 92 7.10 -13.35 7.50
N ARG A 93 8.05 -13.65 8.39
CA ARG A 93 9.38 -14.17 7.99
C ARG A 93 9.25 -15.52 7.30
N ASP A 94 8.51 -16.46 7.87
CA ASP A 94 8.32 -17.80 7.31
C ASP A 94 7.64 -17.73 5.93
N TRP A 95 6.60 -16.91 5.81
CA TRP A 95 5.94 -16.59 4.54
C TRP A 95 6.92 -15.98 3.54
N GLY A 96 7.77 -15.04 3.98
CA GLY A 96 8.79 -14.41 3.15
C GLY A 96 9.80 -15.42 2.58
N VAL A 97 10.29 -16.33 3.42
CA VAL A 97 11.20 -17.42 3.02
C VAL A 97 10.51 -18.38 2.05
N ALA A 98 9.32 -18.86 2.38
CA ALA A 98 8.57 -19.78 1.52
C ALA A 98 8.28 -19.16 0.15
N THR A 99 7.82 -17.91 0.14
CA THR A 99 7.55 -17.15 -1.08
C THR A 99 8.80 -16.98 -1.93
N ARG A 100 9.95 -16.64 -1.32
CA ARG A 100 11.23 -16.52 -2.03
C ARG A 100 11.63 -17.84 -2.69
N ARG A 101 11.53 -18.96 -1.96
CA ARG A 101 11.87 -20.28 -2.49
C ARG A 101 11.00 -20.66 -3.67
N GLN A 102 9.70 -20.39 -3.60
CA GLN A 102 8.78 -20.62 -4.72
C GLN A 102 9.17 -19.80 -5.96
N LEU A 103 9.56 -18.53 -5.78
CA LEU A 103 10.04 -17.69 -6.89
C LEU A 103 11.35 -18.22 -7.51
N GLU A 104 12.18 -18.90 -6.73
CA GLU A 104 13.44 -19.52 -7.16
C GLU A 104 13.27 -20.97 -7.64
N GLY A 105 12.06 -21.53 -7.60
CA GLY A 105 11.80 -22.93 -7.95
C GLY A 105 12.40 -23.94 -6.96
N LEU A 106 12.72 -23.52 -5.73
CA LEU A 106 13.26 -24.38 -4.68
C LEU A 106 12.13 -25.12 -3.93
N PRO A 107 12.35 -26.38 -3.50
CA PRO A 107 11.35 -27.14 -2.76
C PRO A 107 11.03 -26.48 -1.41
N PRO A 108 9.82 -26.68 -0.83
CA PRO A 108 9.50 -26.22 0.52
C PRO A 108 10.53 -26.71 1.54
N LEU A 109 10.75 -25.93 2.61
CA LEU A 109 11.51 -26.42 3.75
C LEU A 109 10.63 -27.45 4.47
N THR A 110 10.84 -28.73 4.20
CA THR A 110 10.22 -29.81 4.97
C THR A 110 10.96 -29.89 6.31
N SER A 111 10.26 -29.63 7.41
CA SER A 111 10.78 -29.97 8.74
C SER A 111 10.65 -31.47 8.97
N ASN A 112 11.43 -32.29 8.27
CA ASN A 112 11.45 -33.73 8.51
C ASN A 112 12.86 -34.18 8.88
N SER A 113 13.10 -34.28 10.19
CA SER A 113 13.71 -35.51 10.69
C SER A 113 12.62 -36.59 10.70
N ALA A 114 12.80 -37.60 9.85
CA ALA A 114 12.04 -38.86 9.72
C ALA A 114 10.68 -38.82 9.00
N ASP A 115 10.67 -39.47 7.82
CA ASP A 115 9.69 -40.42 7.26
C ASP A 115 8.20 -40.05 7.19
N GLU A 116 7.68 -39.90 5.96
CA GLU A 116 6.76 -40.86 5.30
C GLU A 116 6.18 -40.28 3.98
N ASP A 117 5.99 -41.19 3.04
CA ASP A 117 5.51 -41.02 1.65
C ASP A 117 4.07 -40.50 1.54
N VAL A 118 3.82 -39.48 0.70
CA VAL A 118 2.50 -39.30 0.03
C VAL A 118 2.69 -38.69 -1.36
N GLN A 119 2.09 -39.35 -2.35
CA GLN A 119 2.06 -39.01 -3.78
C GLN A 119 1.52 -37.61 -4.13
N ASN A 120 2.08 -37.10 -5.23
CA ASN A 120 1.68 -35.90 -5.98
C ASN A 120 0.18 -35.83 -6.28
N ASP A 121 -0.41 -34.64 -6.08
CA ASP A 121 -1.41 -34.08 -6.99
C ASP A 121 -1.07 -32.60 -7.27
N ALA A 122 -1.25 -32.23 -8.53
CA ALA A 122 -0.95 -30.95 -9.11
C ALA A 122 -2.04 -29.92 -8.79
N SER A 123 -1.65 -28.65 -8.84
CA SER A 123 -2.53 -27.47 -8.78
C SER A 123 -3.02 -27.11 -7.38
N THR A 124 -2.18 -26.45 -6.58
CA THR A 124 -2.69 -25.59 -5.51
C THR A 124 -1.91 -24.28 -5.48
N SER A 125 -2.61 -23.24 -5.93
CA SER A 125 -2.26 -21.82 -5.87
C SER A 125 -1.76 -21.43 -4.48
N VAL A 126 -0.61 -20.73 -4.41
CA VAL A 126 -0.08 -19.72 -3.45
C VAL A 126 -0.55 -19.63 -1.97
N ILE A 127 -1.48 -20.46 -1.52
CA ILE A 127 -2.29 -20.35 -0.30
C ILE A 127 -1.91 -21.45 0.70
N SER A 128 -1.26 -22.54 0.28
CA SER A 128 -0.98 -23.71 1.13
C SER A 128 0.23 -23.58 2.06
N SER A 129 0.91 -22.43 2.09
CA SER A 129 2.13 -22.23 2.89
C SER A 129 1.97 -21.25 4.05
N LEU A 130 0.74 -20.93 4.47
CA LEU A 130 0.52 -20.21 5.73
C LEU A 130 0.76 -21.16 6.92
N PRO A 131 1.56 -20.77 7.93
CA PRO A 131 1.68 -21.55 9.15
C PRO A 131 0.32 -21.61 9.88
N ALA A 132 0.10 -22.72 10.60
CA ALA A 132 -1.18 -23.15 11.19
C ALA A 132 -2.04 -22.02 11.80
N HIS A 133 -3.36 -22.20 11.72
CA HIS A 133 -4.39 -21.31 12.29
C HIS A 133 -4.02 -20.80 13.70
N ASP A 134 -3.94 -19.48 13.88
CA ASP A 134 -3.74 -18.83 15.20
C ASP A 134 -5.10 -18.38 15.72
N SER A 135 -5.55 -18.82 16.89
CA SER A 135 -6.82 -18.35 17.46
C SER A 135 -6.80 -16.85 17.79
N ARG A 136 -5.63 -16.20 17.89
CA ARG A 136 -5.54 -14.73 18.00
C ARG A 136 -5.96 -14.02 16.72
N PHE A 137 -5.91 -14.71 15.58
CA PHE A 137 -6.40 -14.19 14.31
C PHE A 137 -7.92 -14.04 14.32
N ASP A 138 -8.62 -14.95 15.00
CA ASP A 138 -10.05 -14.80 15.23
C ASP A 138 -10.34 -13.51 16.02
N ASP A 139 -9.52 -13.14 17.01
CA ASP A 139 -9.69 -11.90 17.75
C ASP A 139 -9.51 -10.65 16.86
N LEU A 140 -8.45 -10.59 16.05
CA LEU A 140 -8.25 -9.47 15.14
C LEU A 140 -9.38 -9.38 14.11
N LYS A 141 -9.80 -10.52 13.56
CA LYS A 141 -10.91 -10.60 12.61
C LYS A 141 -12.24 -10.19 13.25
N VAL A 142 -12.53 -10.67 14.46
CA VAL A 142 -13.70 -10.27 15.26
C VAL A 142 -13.70 -8.77 15.52
N ARG A 143 -12.54 -8.19 15.85
CA ARG A 143 -12.41 -6.74 16.09
C ARG A 143 -12.64 -5.94 14.81
N ILE A 144 -12.08 -6.39 13.69
CA ILE A 144 -12.31 -5.78 12.37
C ILE A 144 -13.79 -5.88 12.00
N ASP A 145 -14.38 -7.07 12.08
CA ASP A 145 -15.78 -7.30 11.70
C ASP A 145 -16.75 -6.52 12.60
N LYS A 146 -16.45 -6.38 13.89
CA LYS A 146 -17.19 -5.49 14.81
C LYS A 146 -17.06 -4.01 14.43
N GLU A 147 -15.91 -3.58 13.91
CA GLU A 147 -15.74 -2.24 13.34
C GLU A 147 -16.56 -2.08 12.05
N LYS A 148 -16.71 -3.15 11.26
CA LYS A 148 -17.58 -3.17 10.06
C LYS A 148 -19.07 -3.05 10.38
N GLU A 149 -19.50 -3.55 11.53
CA GLU A 149 -20.89 -3.46 12.00
C GLU A 149 -21.21 -2.10 12.65
N SER A 150 -20.21 -1.26 12.90
CA SER A 150 -20.44 0.04 13.54
C SER A 150 -21.16 1.02 12.61
N PRO A 151 -22.12 1.84 13.10
CA PRO A 151 -23.02 2.67 12.29
C PRO A 151 -22.35 3.82 11.47
N GLY A 152 -21.01 3.85 11.37
CA GLY A 152 -20.26 4.71 10.46
C GLY A 152 -19.50 3.95 9.37
N TYR A 153 -19.55 2.62 9.34
CA TYR A 153 -18.83 1.80 8.35
C TYR A 153 -19.50 1.83 6.97
N ALA A 154 -20.83 1.77 6.94
CA ALA A 154 -21.66 1.80 5.74
C ALA A 154 -22.26 3.20 5.51
N SER A 155 -21.42 4.19 5.22
CA SER A 155 -21.84 5.54 4.82
C SER A 155 -20.55 6.27 4.41
N SER A 156 -20.29 6.68 3.18
CA SER A 156 -21.11 6.92 2.00
C SER A 156 -20.15 6.76 0.82
N THR A 157 -20.53 6.01 -0.22
CA THR A 157 -19.91 6.24 -1.53
C THR A 157 -20.41 7.62 -1.96
N PRO A 158 -19.53 8.64 -2.16
CA PRO A 158 -19.93 9.72 -3.03
C PRO A 158 -20.11 9.04 -4.39
N HIS A 159 -21.33 9.00 -4.88
CA HIS A 159 -21.57 8.78 -6.29
C HIS A 159 -20.68 9.78 -7.02
N CYS A 160 -19.58 9.30 -7.61
CA CYS A 160 -18.72 10.11 -8.45
C CYS A 160 -19.57 10.45 -9.68
N GLN A 161 -20.29 11.57 -9.59
CA GLN A 161 -20.89 12.17 -10.76
C GLN A 161 -19.74 12.43 -11.72
N LYS A 162 -19.73 11.72 -12.84
CA LYS A 162 -18.84 12.02 -13.96
C LYS A 162 -19.13 13.47 -14.34
N GLY A 163 -18.28 14.39 -13.88
CA GLY A 163 -18.34 15.78 -14.30
C GLY A 163 -18.18 15.82 -15.81
N THR A 164 -19.26 16.14 -16.51
CA THR A 164 -19.29 16.36 -17.95
C THR A 164 -18.73 17.75 -18.26
N ASP A 165 -17.50 18.05 -17.85
CA ASP A 165 -16.82 19.27 -18.26
C ASP A 165 -15.57 18.90 -19.04
N ALA A 166 -15.79 18.56 -20.31
CA ALA A 166 -14.75 18.46 -21.30
C ALA A 166 -14.20 19.88 -21.58
N ARG A 167 -13.23 20.34 -20.78
CA ARG A 167 -12.40 21.46 -21.18
C ARG A 167 -11.38 20.94 -22.19
N THR A 168 -11.66 21.15 -23.47
CA THR A 168 -10.76 20.84 -24.59
C THR A 168 -9.39 21.50 -24.38
N VAL A 169 -8.39 20.72 -23.98
CA VAL A 169 -6.99 21.13 -24.07
C VAL A 169 -6.55 20.87 -25.50
N GLN A 170 -6.44 21.92 -26.31
CA GLN A 170 -5.83 21.82 -27.63
C GLN A 170 -4.33 21.51 -27.47
N ARG A 171 -3.89 20.39 -28.05
CA ARG A 171 -2.47 20.05 -28.20
C ARG A 171 -1.86 20.95 -29.28
N GLY A 172 -0.92 21.80 -28.90
CA GLY A 172 -0.02 22.47 -29.86
C GLY A 172 0.95 21.47 -30.51
N PRO A 173 1.50 21.80 -31.69
CA PRO A 173 2.32 20.87 -32.46
C PRO A 173 3.69 20.64 -31.80
N ALA A 174 4.21 19.42 -31.95
CA ALA A 174 5.50 19.00 -31.43
C ALA A 174 6.65 19.71 -32.16
N SER A 175 7.43 20.51 -31.43
CA SER A 175 8.75 20.98 -31.89
C SER A 175 9.85 20.16 -31.24
N ASN A 176 10.58 19.46 -32.09
CA ASN A 176 11.88 18.85 -31.85
C ASN A 176 12.95 19.91 -31.57
N ASN A 177 13.49 19.96 -30.35
CA ASN A 177 14.88 20.37 -30.21
C ASN A 177 15.55 19.79 -28.96
N SER A 178 16.77 19.33 -29.16
CA SER A 178 17.68 18.76 -28.19
C SER A 178 18.26 19.81 -27.24
N THR A 179 18.56 19.35 -26.03
CA THR A 179 19.50 19.92 -25.04
C THR A 179 18.95 20.97 -24.07
N LEU A 180 19.27 20.72 -22.80
CA LEU A 180 19.44 21.61 -21.65
C LEU A 180 18.40 21.51 -20.51
N ASN A 181 19.00 21.36 -19.34
CA ASN A 181 18.56 21.21 -17.95
C ASN A 181 17.55 22.29 -17.49
N PRO A 182 16.58 22.01 -16.60
CA PRO A 182 15.89 23.06 -15.86
C PRO A 182 16.37 23.11 -14.41
N GLU A 183 17.32 24.01 -14.20
CA GLU A 183 17.57 24.71 -12.94
C GLU A 183 16.35 25.57 -12.60
N TRP A 184 15.87 25.54 -11.35
CA TRP A 184 14.71 26.30 -10.91
C TRP A 184 15.07 27.79 -10.81
N THR A 185 14.79 28.57 -11.85
CA THR A 185 14.86 30.04 -11.78
C THR A 185 13.49 30.59 -11.37
N ILE A 186 13.45 31.29 -10.23
CA ILE A 186 12.29 32.04 -9.74
C ILE A 186 12.23 33.37 -10.51
N ASP A 187 11.09 33.67 -11.11
CA ASP A 187 10.83 34.93 -11.81
C ASP A 187 10.61 36.07 -10.78
N PRO A 188 11.39 37.17 -10.80
CA PRO A 188 11.37 38.18 -9.73
C PRO A 188 10.21 39.21 -9.80
N ASP A 189 9.27 39.10 -10.74
CA ASP A 189 8.28 40.17 -11.01
C ASP A 189 6.81 39.82 -10.70
N SER A 190 6.55 38.95 -9.73
CA SER A 190 5.18 38.74 -9.24
C SER A 190 4.98 39.16 -7.78
N VAL A 191 4.38 40.35 -7.65
CA VAL A 191 3.36 40.74 -6.65
C VAL A 191 3.82 41.53 -5.41
N GLN A 192 3.61 42.85 -5.57
CA GLN A 192 2.90 43.80 -4.69
C GLN A 192 3.46 44.11 -3.29
N THR A 193 3.94 45.34 -3.16
CA THR A 193 4.21 46.04 -1.91
C THR A 193 2.90 46.52 -1.28
N ASP A 194 2.52 45.97 -0.12
CA ASP A 194 1.65 46.67 0.82
C ASP A 194 2.49 47.30 1.93
N THR A 195 2.55 48.63 1.92
CA THR A 195 3.17 49.45 2.96
C THR A 195 2.32 49.47 4.23
N GLN A 196 2.88 48.90 5.30
CA GLN A 196 3.04 49.49 6.64
C GLN A 196 1.80 50.03 7.38
N THR A 197 1.47 49.44 8.53
CA THR A 197 1.15 50.20 9.74
C THR A 197 1.70 49.49 10.97
N SER A 198 2.53 50.23 11.69
CA SER A 198 3.19 49.85 12.94
C SER A 198 2.22 49.94 14.11
N HIS A 199 2.17 48.91 14.97
CA HIS A 199 1.97 49.13 16.39
C HIS A 199 2.92 48.26 17.22
N LYS A 200 3.63 48.96 18.10
CA LYS A 200 4.58 48.48 19.10
C LYS A 200 3.86 47.78 20.27
N ASN A 201 4.70 47.16 21.10
CA ASN A 201 4.53 46.66 22.48
C ASN A 201 4.47 45.12 22.48
N GLY A 202 5.32 44.37 23.18
CA GLY A 202 6.18 44.67 24.32
C GLY A 202 5.97 43.54 25.34
N TRP A 203 7.07 42.92 25.75
CA TRP A 203 7.24 41.75 26.64
C TRP A 203 7.06 40.37 25.99
#